data_AF-A0A919EV21-F1
#
_entry.id   AF-A0A919EV21-F1
#
_cell.length_a   1.000
_cell.length_b   1.000
_cell.length_c   1.000
_cell.angle_alpha   90.00
_cell.angle_beta   90.00
_cell.angle_gamma   90.00
#
_symmetry.space_group_name_H-M   'P 1'
#
loop_
_entity.id
_entity.type
_entity.pdbx_description
1 polymer ?
#
loop_
_entity_poly.entity_id
_entity_poly.type
_entity_poly.pdbx_seq_one_letter_code
_entity_poly.pdbx_strand_id
1 'polypeptide(L)' 'MNTLLSAPPLLPDVARLRPRQQMGIDCAVCGLPLGPSGRVLGEVRYRGLPFRLWMCAAGCETVPSAHGI' A
#
# COMPACT_ATOMS: atom_id res chain seq x y z
N MET A 1 14.57 15.50 -23.72
CA MET A 1 14.76 14.23 -22.99
C MET A 1 14.12 14.42 -21.63
N ASN A 2 12.85 14.01 -21.49
CA ASN A 2 12.09 14.25 -20.26
C ASN A 2 12.47 13.19 -19.22
N THR A 3 13.30 13.57 -18.27
CA THR A 3 13.54 12.80 -17.05
C THR A 3 12.23 12.76 -16.28
N LEU A 4 11.53 11.62 -16.31
CA LEU A 4 10.44 11.34 -15.38
C LEU A 4 11.06 11.35 -13.98
N LEU A 5 10.96 12.49 -13.30
CA LEU A 5 11.24 12.59 -11.87
C LEU A 5 10.30 11.60 -11.19
N SER A 6 10.83 10.41 -10.90
CA SER A 6 10.18 9.44 -10.03
C SER A 6 10.15 10.08 -8.66
N ALA A 7 9.13 10.91 -8.41
CA ALA A 7 8.83 11.38 -7.06
C ALA A 7 8.82 10.14 -6.17
N PRO A 8 9.53 10.15 -5.02
CA PRO A 8 9.50 9.00 -4.12
C PRO A 8 8.02 8.68 -3.88
N PRO A 9 7.59 7.41 -4.04
CA PRO A 9 6.20 7.07 -3.85
C PRO A 9 5.81 7.53 -2.45
N LEU A 10 4.90 8.50 -2.37
CA LEU A 10 4.40 9.00 -1.10
C LEU A 10 3.81 7.80 -0.36
N LEU A 11 4.49 7.38 0.70
CA LEU A 11 4.04 6.25 1.50
C LEU A 11 2.67 6.63 2.12
N PRO A 12 1.66 5.75 2.06
CA PRO A 12 0.37 5.99 2.68
C PRO A 12 0.50 6.36 4.17
N ASP A 13 -0.27 7.35 4.60
CA ASP A 13 -0.38 7.67 6.02
C ASP A 13 -1.13 6.55 6.76
N VAL A 14 -0.44 5.91 7.71
CA VAL A 14 -0.97 4.81 8.54
C VAL A 14 -2.28 5.20 9.23
N ALA A 15 -2.41 6.46 9.66
CA ALA A 15 -3.61 6.95 10.34
C ALA A 15 -4.87 6.89 9.46
N ARG A 16 -4.70 6.90 8.13
CA ARG A 16 -5.79 6.89 7.14
C ARG A 16 -6.08 5.49 6.60
N LEU A 17 -5.26 4.51 6.95
CA LEU A 17 -5.44 3.11 6.55
C LEU A 17 -6.54 2.43 7.38
N ARG A 18 -7.27 1.52 6.75
CA ARG A 18 -8.21 0.62 7.45
C ARG A 18 -7.43 -0.36 8.34
N PRO A 19 -8.04 -0.90 9.41
CA PRO A 19 -7.36 -1.83 10.32
C PRO A 19 -6.68 -3.02 9.60
N ARG A 20 -7.32 -3.62 8.58
CA ARG A 20 -6.72 -4.72 7.81
C ARG A 20 -5.51 -4.30 6.97
N GLN A 21 -5.50 -3.06 6.47
CA GLN A 21 -4.34 -2.51 5.75
C GLN A 21 -3.18 -2.23 6.70
N GLN A 22 -3.49 -1.75 7.90
CA GLN A 22 -2.49 -1.59 8.96
C GLN A 22 -1.88 -2.97 9.32
N MET A 23 -2.71 -3.99 9.54
CA MET A 23 -2.22 -5.33 9.89
C MET A 23 -1.45 -6.05 8.76
N GLY A 24 -1.32 -5.47 7.57
CA GLY A 24 -0.66 -6.13 6.43
C GLY A 24 -1.46 -7.31 5.88
N ILE A 25 -2.79 -7.31 6.05
CA ILE A 25 -3.71 -8.29 5.46
C ILE A 25 -4.18 -7.79 4.09
N ASP A 26 -4.56 -6.51 4.04
CA ASP A 26 -4.95 -5.83 2.81
C ASP A 26 -3.82 -4.91 2.33
N CYS A 27 -3.76 -4.67 1.03
CA CYS A 27 -2.82 -3.76 0.41
C CYS A 27 -3.00 -2.34 0.95
N ALA A 28 -1.90 -1.70 1.36
CA ALA A 28 -1.90 -0.31 1.83
C ALA A 28 -2.33 0.71 0.76
N VAL A 29 -2.32 0.33 -0.52
CA VAL A 29 -2.67 1.20 -1.65
C VAL A 29 -4.09 0.92 -2.16
N CYS A 30 -4.39 -0.28 -2.66
CA CYS A 30 -5.71 -0.58 -3.24
C CYS A 30 -6.74 -1.16 -2.26
N GLY A 31 -6.32 -1.58 -1.06
CA GLY A 31 -7.22 -2.18 -0.06
C GLY A 31 -7.70 -3.60 -0.36
N LEU A 32 -7.22 -4.23 -1.44
CA LEU A 32 -7.50 -5.64 -1.75
C LEU A 32 -6.62 -6.58 -0.90
N PRO A 33 -7.06 -7.82 -0.64
CA PRO A 33 -6.24 -8.80 0.09
C PRO A 33 -4.89 -9.04 -0.60
N LEU A 34 -3.80 -9.05 0.18
CA LEU A 34 -2.44 -9.20 -0.35
C LEU A 34 -2.14 -10.62 -0.88
N GLY A 35 -2.79 -11.63 -0.30
CA GLY A 35 -2.39 -13.01 -0.49
C GLY A 35 -0.97 -13.30 0.03
N PRO A 36 -0.40 -14.47 -0.28
CA PRO A 36 0.90 -14.90 0.26
C PRO A 36 2.11 -14.16 -0.36
N SER A 37 1.93 -13.48 -1.49
CA SER A 37 3.02 -12.88 -2.27
C SER A 37 3.16 -11.36 -2.07
N GLY A 38 2.48 -10.78 -1.09
CA GLY A 38 2.62 -9.35 -0.76
C GLY A 38 4.07 -8.96 -0.51
N ARG A 39 4.44 -7.74 -0.92
CA ARG A 39 5.80 -7.19 -0.72
C ARG A 39 5.75 -5.95 0.16
N VAL A 40 6.87 -5.65 0.82
CA VAL A 40 7.01 -4.40 1.59
C VAL A 40 7.05 -3.22 0.63
N LEU A 41 6.14 -2.27 0.81
CA LEU A 41 6.14 -0.96 0.13
C LEU A 41 7.14 -0.01 0.79
N GLY A 42 7.23 -0.04 2.12
CA GLY A 42 8.15 0.80 2.89
C GLY A 42 7.90 0.73 4.39
N GLU A 43 8.78 1.40 5.13
CA GLU A 43 8.65 1.57 6.58
C GLU A 43 8.33 3.03 6.90
N VAL A 44 7.38 3.23 7.82
CA VAL A 44 6.95 4.55 8.31
C VAL A 44 6.92 4.55 9.83
N ARG A 45 6.99 5.73 10.46
CA ARG A 45 6.80 5.84 11.91
C ARG A 45 5.38 6.29 12.20
N TYR A 46 4.64 5.48 12.95
CA TYR A 46 3.30 5.83 13.43
C TYR A 46 3.30 5.86 14.96
N ARG A 47 2.99 7.02 15.54
CA ARG A 47 3.06 7.26 17.01
C ARG A 47 4.41 6.85 17.62
N GLY A 48 5.50 7.10 16.89
CA GLY A 48 6.88 6.78 17.30
C GLY A 48 7.33 5.35 17.01
N LEU A 49 6.40 4.44 16.72
CA LEU A 49 6.67 3.03 16.44
C LEU A 49 6.94 2.79 14.95
N PRO A 50 7.92 1.94 14.60
CA PRO A 50 8.14 1.55 13.21
C PRO A 50 6.97 0.69 12.71
N PHE A 51 6.55 0.94 11.48
CA PHE A 51 5.42 0.28 10.86
C PHE A 51 5.74 -0.09 9.42
N ARG A 52 5.47 -1.34 9.04
CA ARG A 52 5.68 -1.82 7.68
C ARG A 52 4.40 -1.72 6.88
N LEU A 53 4.48 -1.04 5.74
CA LEU A 53 3.42 -1.00 4.76
C LEU A 53 3.63 -2.10 3.73
N TRP A 54 2.56 -2.83 3.43
CA TRP A 54 2.58 -3.94 2.47
C TRP A 54 1.76 -3.59 1.23
N MET A 55 2.23 -4.03 0.06
CA MET A 55 1.56 -3.83 -1.22
C MET A 55 1.52 -5.12 -2.05
N CYS A 56 0.66 -5.14 -3.06
CA CYS A 56 0.52 -6.26 -3.99
C CYS A 56 1.85 -6.55 -4.71
N ALA A 57 2.12 -7.83 -4.97
CA ALA A 57 3.35 -8.31 -5.60
C ALA A 57 3.62 -7.66 -6.97
N ALA A 58 2.57 -7.55 -7.78
CA ALA A 58 2.62 -7.01 -9.14
C ALA A 58 2.40 -5.48 -9.22
N GLY A 59 2.31 -4.80 -8.07
CA GLY A 59 1.76 -3.44 -8.04
C GLY A 59 0.23 -3.46 -7.95
N CYS A 60 -0.34 -2.27 -7.75
CA CYS A 60 -1.79 -2.08 -7.77
C CYS A 60 -2.15 -1.55 -9.13
N GLU A 61 -2.77 -2.38 -9.95
CA GLU A 61 -3.45 -1.85 -11.12
C GLU A 61 -4.62 -1.00 -10.61
N THR A 62 -4.64 0.28 -10.96
CA THR A 62 -5.82 1.13 -10.78
C THR A 62 -6.89 0.70 -11.78
N VAL A 63 -7.31 -0.56 -11.71
CA VAL A 63 -8.57 -0.95 -12.32
C VAL A 63 -9.62 -0.42 -11.35
N PRO A 64 -10.56 0.43 -11.77
CA PRO A 64 -11.69 0.77 -10.93
C PRO A 64 -12.37 -0.55 -10.60
N SER A 65 -12.18 -1.06 -9.39
CA SER A 65 -12.86 -2.26 -8.94
C SER A 65 -14.34 -1.96 -8.98
N ALA A 66 -14.99 -2.42 -10.05
CA ALA A 66 -16.41 -2.57 -10.10
C ALA A 66 -16.80 -3.40 -8.87
N HIS A 67 -17.62 -2.76 -8.05
CA HIS A 67 -18.42 -3.39 -7.03
C HIS A 67 -19.20 -4.57 -7.64
N GLY A 68 -19.25 -5.70 -6.95
CA GLY A 68 -20.16 -6.82 -7.27
C GLY A 68 -19.58 -8.14 -6.76
N ILE A 69 -20.28 -8.96 -5.98
CA ILE A 69 -21.70 -9.02 -5.59
C ILE A 69 -21.73 -9.71 -4.22
#